data_AF-A0A7S3FKF7-F1
#
_entry.id   AF-A0A7S3FKF7-F1
#
_cell.length_a   1.000
_cell.length_b   1.000
_cell.length_c   1.000
_cell.angle_alpha   90.00
_cell.angle_beta   90.00
_cell.angle_gamma   90.00
#
_symmetry.space_group_name_H-M   'P 1'
#
loop_
_entity.id
_entity.type
_entity.pdbx_description
1 polymer ?
#
loop_
_entity_poly.entity_id
_entity_poly.type
_entity_poly.pdbx_seq_one_letter_code
_entity_poly.pdbx_strand_id
1 'polypeptide(L)'
;EMEDPAVAAKRAAGDGLPFACLICREPWHKKSRPVVTKCEHYFCEACALSHAAKTRRCFVCSEQTNGIFNAAKNIQEKIDLREAASQAEVADATQTEEDIIAEYEASKAKEQRRGDQSGGWAII
;
A
#
# COMPACT_ATOMS: atom_id res chain seq x y z
N GLU A 1 31.70 -10.22 13.85
CA GLU A 1 30.88 -9.16 14.50
C GLU A 1 29.73 -9.80 15.28
N MET A 2 29.40 -9.29 16.46
CA MET A 2 28.28 -9.77 17.28
C MET A 2 27.14 -8.77 17.09
N GLU A 3 26.07 -9.14 16.39
CA GLU A 3 24.96 -8.21 16.15
C GLU A 3 24.17 -7.96 17.45
N ASP A 4 24.03 -6.67 17.82
CA ASP A 4 23.40 -6.22 19.07
C ASP A 4 21.90 -6.59 19.15
N PRO A 5 21.42 -7.28 20.21
CA PRO A 5 20.03 -7.74 20.33
C PRO A 5 18.99 -6.62 20.47
N ALA A 6 19.42 -5.38 20.75
CA ALA A 6 18.54 -4.22 20.85
C ALA A 6 18.10 -3.68 19.47
N VAL A 7 18.84 -3.96 18.39
CA VAL A 7 18.50 -3.50 17.03
C VAL A 7 17.46 -4.40 16.36
N ALA A 8 17.37 -5.67 16.76
CA ALA A 8 16.35 -6.60 16.27
C ALA A 8 14.93 -6.27 16.76
N ALA A 9 14.80 -5.81 18.02
CA ALA A 9 13.50 -5.55 18.64
C ALA A 9 12.78 -4.31 18.06
N LYS A 10 13.52 -3.32 17.55
CA LYS A 10 12.92 -2.05 17.07
C LYS A 10 12.32 -2.14 15.66
N ARG A 11 12.56 -3.24 14.93
CA ARG A 11 11.95 -3.52 13.61
C ARG A 11 10.78 -4.51 13.67
N ALA A 12 10.49 -5.08 14.85
CA ALA A 12 9.46 -6.08 15.05
C ALA A 12 8.13 -5.52 15.61
N ALA A 13 7.84 -4.23 15.39
CA ALA A 13 6.50 -3.67 15.60
C ALA A 13 5.56 -4.04 14.43
N GLY A 14 5.60 -5.30 14.01
CA GLY A 14 4.74 -5.89 13.02
C GLY A 14 4.39 -7.26 13.54
N ASP A 15 3.10 -7.47 13.81
CA ASP A 15 2.47 -8.49 14.68
C ASP A 15 2.73 -9.97 14.32
N GLY A 16 3.88 -10.34 13.74
CA GLY A 16 4.23 -11.69 13.30
C GLY A 16 3.49 -12.16 12.04
N LEU A 17 2.57 -11.34 11.50
CA LEU A 17 1.76 -11.68 10.34
C LEU A 17 2.53 -11.53 9.01
N PRO A 18 2.35 -12.46 8.05
CA PRO A 18 3.01 -12.37 6.75
C PRO A 18 2.46 -11.22 5.91
N PHE A 19 3.32 -10.59 5.12
CA PHE A 19 2.99 -9.45 4.24
C PHE A 19 2.27 -9.86 2.94
N ALA A 20 2.41 -11.11 2.54
CA ALA A 20 1.96 -11.62 1.25
C ALA A 20 1.45 -13.06 1.36
N CYS A 21 0.70 -13.49 0.35
CA CYS A 21 0.25 -14.87 0.22
C CYS A 21 1.43 -15.81 -0.04
N LEU A 22 1.49 -16.94 0.66
CA LEU A 22 2.60 -17.89 0.53
C LEU A 22 2.57 -18.72 -0.76
N ILE A 23 1.46 -18.69 -1.51
CA ILE A 23 1.32 -19.38 -2.80
C ILE A 23 1.61 -18.44 -3.97
N CYS A 24 0.86 -17.34 -4.12
CA CYS A 24 1.04 -16.42 -5.26
C CYS A 24 2.12 -15.36 -5.02
N ARG A 25 2.60 -15.18 -3.78
CA ARG A 25 3.60 -14.18 -3.38
C ARG A 25 3.15 -12.73 -3.60
N GLU A 26 1.88 -12.51 -3.87
CA GLU A 26 1.30 -11.17 -3.99
C GLU A 26 1.02 -10.59 -2.60
N PRO A 27 1.25 -9.27 -2.42
CA PRO A 27 0.91 -8.59 -1.19
C PRO A 27 -0.60 -8.62 -0.96
N TRP A 28 -0.99 -8.56 0.31
CA TRP A 28 -2.41 -8.51 0.66
C TRP A 28 -3.06 -7.22 0.16
N HIS A 29 -4.20 -7.38 -0.50
CA HIS A 29 -5.05 -6.31 -1.03
C HIS A 29 -6.53 -6.60 -0.71
N LYS A 30 -7.42 -5.61 -0.79
CA LYS A 30 -8.85 -5.77 -0.44
C LYS A 30 -9.53 -6.99 -1.08
N LYS A 31 -9.20 -7.28 -2.34
CA LYS A 31 -9.78 -8.38 -3.12
C LYS A 31 -9.21 -9.79 -2.78
N SER A 32 -8.12 -9.88 -2.02
CA SER A 32 -7.36 -11.13 -1.84
C SER A 32 -8.00 -12.11 -0.84
N ARG A 33 -8.92 -11.64 0.02
CA ARG A 33 -9.66 -12.43 1.02
C ARG A 33 -8.74 -13.45 1.72
N PRO A 34 -7.84 -12.99 2.62
CA PRO A 34 -6.88 -13.85 3.30
C PRO A 34 -7.56 -14.90 4.20
N VAL A 35 -7.07 -16.13 4.12
CA VAL A 35 -7.49 -17.27 4.94
C VAL A 35 -6.29 -17.88 5.65
N VAL A 36 -6.55 -18.50 6.80
CA VAL A 36 -5.58 -19.20 7.64
C VAL A 36 -5.97 -20.67 7.80
N THR A 37 -5.00 -21.57 7.67
CA THR A 37 -5.18 -23.00 7.92
C THR A 37 -4.99 -23.35 9.39
N LYS A 38 -5.34 -24.58 9.79
CA LYS A 38 -5.12 -25.08 11.17
C LYS A 38 -3.65 -25.00 11.61
N CYS A 39 -2.72 -25.18 10.68
CA CYS A 39 -1.28 -25.05 10.89
C CYS A 39 -0.75 -23.61 10.76
N GLU A 40 -1.62 -22.61 10.89
CA GLU A 40 -1.27 -21.17 10.92
C GLU A 40 -0.55 -20.64 9.67
N HIS A 41 -0.78 -21.25 8.50
CA HIS A 41 -0.30 -20.72 7.22
C HIS A 41 -1.38 -19.90 6.51
N TYR A 42 -0.96 -18.80 5.90
CA TYR A 42 -1.86 -17.79 5.33
C TYR A 42 -1.82 -17.77 3.80
N PHE A 43 -3.00 -17.71 3.18
CA PHE A 43 -3.19 -17.77 1.72
C PHE A 43 -4.34 -16.86 1.28
N CYS A 44 -4.38 -16.45 0.00
CA CYS A 44 -5.60 -15.87 -0.60
C CYS A 44 -6.66 -16.98 -0.75
N GLU A 45 -7.95 -16.64 -0.63
CA GLU A 45 -9.05 -17.59 -0.81
C GLU A 45 -8.94 -18.37 -2.13
N ALA A 46 -8.66 -17.69 -3.24
CA ALA A 46 -8.51 -18.31 -4.55
C ALA A 46 -7.34 -19.31 -4.60
N CYS A 47 -6.20 -18.98 -3.98
CA CYS A 47 -5.04 -19.85 -3.92
C CYS A 47 -5.30 -21.08 -3.05
N ALA A 48 -5.94 -20.88 -1.89
CA ALA A 48 -6.30 -21.97 -0.98
C ALA A 48 -7.25 -22.97 -1.65
N LEU A 49 -8.29 -22.48 -2.33
CA LEU A 49 -9.26 -23.32 -3.04
C LEU A 49 -8.62 -24.07 -4.22
N SER A 50 -7.81 -23.38 -5.03
CA SER A 50 -7.10 -24.00 -6.16
C SER A 50 -6.15 -25.10 -5.70
N HIS A 51 -5.45 -24.90 -4.58
CA HIS A 51 -4.58 -25.92 -4.00
C HIS A 51 -5.38 -27.08 -3.39
N ALA A 52 -6.43 -26.79 -2.62
CA ALA A 52 -7.29 -27.79 -1.98
C ALA A 52 -7.98 -28.72 -2.99
N ALA A 53 -8.28 -28.22 -4.19
CA ALA A 53 -8.81 -29.02 -5.30
C ALA A 53 -7.83 -30.09 -5.78
N LYS A 54 -6.51 -29.84 -5.69
CA LYS A 54 -5.46 -30.79 -6.08
C LYS A 54 -5.05 -31.69 -4.92
N THR A 55 -4.84 -31.10 -3.73
CA THR A 55 -4.36 -31.81 -2.55
C THR A 55 -4.95 -31.22 -1.28
N ARG A 56 -5.43 -32.08 -0.36
CA ARG A 56 -5.90 -31.67 0.99
C ARG A 56 -4.78 -31.45 2.01
N ARG A 57 -3.58 -31.11 1.53
CA ARG A 57 -2.40 -30.85 2.35
C ARG A 57 -2.11 -29.35 2.33
N CYS A 58 -1.45 -28.86 3.37
CA CYS A 58 -0.98 -27.49 3.43
C CYS A 58 0.17 -27.33 2.44
N PHE A 59 0.19 -26.23 1.70
CA PHE A 59 1.26 -25.95 0.73
C PHE A 59 2.64 -25.81 1.38
N VAL A 60 2.71 -25.38 2.64
CA VAL A 60 3.98 -25.09 3.33
C VAL A 60 4.49 -26.28 4.12
N CYS A 61 3.71 -26.78 5.08
CA CYS A 61 4.15 -27.89 5.96
C CYS A 61 3.66 -29.27 5.53
N SER A 62 2.88 -29.38 4.45
CA SER A 62 2.28 -30.64 3.97
C SER A 62 1.32 -31.34 4.95
N GLU A 63 0.94 -30.69 6.06
CA GLU A 63 -0.03 -31.22 7.02
C GLU A 63 -1.45 -31.25 6.43
N GLN A 64 -2.29 -32.17 6.91
CA GLN A 64 -3.63 -32.36 6.37
C GLN A 64 -4.56 -31.21 6.81
N THR A 65 -5.04 -30.42 5.86
CA THR A 65 -5.90 -29.26 6.14
C THR A 65 -7.35 -29.66 6.41
N ASN A 66 -7.74 -30.87 6.01
CA ASN A 66 -9.11 -31.39 6.08
C ASN A 66 -10.16 -30.48 5.41
N GLY A 67 -9.73 -29.58 4.52
CA GLY A 67 -10.60 -28.59 3.87
C GLY A 67 -11.01 -27.43 4.77
N ILE A 68 -10.39 -27.27 5.94
CA ILE A 68 -10.70 -26.20 6.89
C ILE A 68 -9.81 -24.98 6.59
N PHE A 69 -10.44 -23.88 6.18
CA PHE A 69 -9.81 -22.59 5.96
C PHE A 69 -10.63 -21.51 6.68
N ASN A 70 -10.03 -20.85 7.66
CA ASN A 70 -10.69 -19.81 8.45
C ASN A 70 -10.34 -18.43 7.90
N ALA A 71 -11.24 -17.46 7.99
CA ALA A 71 -10.93 -16.08 7.59
C ALA A 71 -9.86 -15.46 8.50
N ALA A 72 -8.81 -14.88 7.91
CA ALA A 72 -7.71 -14.27 8.65
C ALA A 72 -7.99 -12.78 8.96
N LYS A 73 -8.88 -12.52 9.92
CA LYS A 73 -9.31 -11.15 10.30
C LYS A 73 -8.14 -10.23 10.63
N ASN A 74 -7.10 -10.76 11.29
CA ASN A 74 -5.91 -10.01 11.67
C ASN A 74 -5.13 -9.47 10.44
N ILE A 75 -5.14 -10.19 9.32
CA ILE A 75 -4.53 -9.69 8.07
C ILE A 75 -5.46 -8.69 7.41
N GLN A 76 -6.77 -8.93 7.44
CA GLN A 76 -7.78 -8.03 6.88
C GLN A 76 -7.66 -6.62 7.47
N GLU A 77 -7.54 -6.51 8.79
CA GLU A 77 -7.38 -5.23 9.49
C GLU A 77 -6.12 -4.49 9.04
N LYS A 78 -5.01 -5.19 8.80
CA LYS A 78 -3.78 -4.58 8.27
C LYS A 78 -3.92 -4.08 6.83
N ILE A 79 -4.67 -4.80 5.99
CA ILE A 79 -4.97 -4.34 4.63
C ILE A 79 -5.72 -3.02 4.70
N ASP A 80 -6.76 -2.96 5.54
CA ASP A 80 -7.61 -1.78 5.68
C ASP A 80 -6.82 -0.58 6.22
N LEU A 81 -5.96 -0.79 7.23
CA LEU A 81 -5.07 0.24 7.76
C LEU A 81 -4.09 0.77 6.72
N ARG A 82 -3.49 -0.12 5.91
CA ARG A 82 -2.54 0.28 4.87
C ARG A 82 -3.21 1.06 3.74
N GLU A 83 -4.42 0.66 3.35
CA GLU A 83 -5.19 1.40 2.33
C GLU A 83 -5.54 2.80 2.84
N ALA A 84 -6.00 2.92 4.08
CA ALA A 84 -6.31 4.21 4.70
C ALA A 84 -5.07 5.13 4.75
N ALA A 85 -3.90 4.58 5.12
CA ALA A 85 -2.65 5.34 5.09
C ALA A 85 -2.29 5.80 3.67
N SER A 86 -2.35 4.90 2.68
CA SER A 86 -2.04 5.27 1.28
C SER A 86 -3.01 6.31 0.71
N GLN A 87 -4.29 6.29 1.07
CA GLN A 87 -5.27 7.26 0.58
C GLN A 87 -5.04 8.66 1.17
N ALA A 88 -4.59 8.75 2.42
CA ALA A 88 -4.24 10.02 3.04
C ALA A 88 -3.03 10.67 2.35
N GLU A 89 -2.03 9.87 1.95
CA GLU A 89 -0.83 10.37 1.24
C GLU A 89 -1.15 10.84 -0.18
N VAL A 90 -2.02 10.12 -0.91
CA VAL A 90 -2.37 10.47 -2.29
C VAL A 90 -3.25 11.73 -2.36
N ALA A 91 -4.10 11.97 -1.36
CA ALA A 91 -4.93 13.17 -1.29
C ALA A 91 -4.13 14.48 -1.16
N ASP A 92 -2.94 14.43 -0.55
CA ASP A 92 -2.03 15.57 -0.43
C ASP A 92 -1.24 15.84 -1.73
N ALA A 93 -1.05 14.80 -2.57
CA ALA A 93 -0.24 14.87 -3.78
C ALA A 93 -1.03 15.24 -5.05
N THR A 94 -2.36 15.16 -5.05
CA THR A 94 -3.18 15.57 -6.20
C THR A 94 -3.53 17.05 -6.10
N GLN A 95 -2.62 17.94 -6.48
CA GLN A 95 -2.98 19.32 -6.83
C GLN A 95 -4.05 19.26 -7.93
N THR A 96 -5.17 19.96 -7.72
CA THR A 96 -6.23 19.97 -8.72
C THR A 96 -5.77 20.75 -9.95
N GLU A 97 -6.26 20.34 -11.12
CA GLU A 97 -5.96 21.00 -12.40
C GLU A 97 -6.36 22.49 -12.36
N GLU A 98 -7.38 22.82 -11.58
CA GLU A 98 -7.87 24.18 -11.31
C GLU A 98 -6.85 25.01 -10.51
N ASP A 99 -6.23 24.43 -9.49
CA ASP A 99 -5.19 25.09 -8.68
C ASP A 99 -3.92 25.38 -9.50
N ILE A 100 -3.53 24.43 -10.37
CA ILE A 100 -2.36 24.59 -11.25
C ILE A 100 -2.58 25.72 -12.27
N ILE A 101 -3.77 25.81 -12.87
CA ILE A 101 -4.12 26.88 -13.81
C ILE A 101 -4.15 28.24 -13.10
N ALA A 102 -4.74 28.31 -11.90
CA ALA A 102 -4.81 29.54 -11.13
C ALA A 102 -3.41 30.08 -10.77
N GLU A 103 -2.48 29.20 -10.39
CA GLU A 103 -1.10 29.59 -10.09
C GLU A 103 -0.34 30.08 -11.33
N TYR A 104 -0.53 29.42 -12.48
CA TYR A 104 0.02 29.86 -13.76
C TYR A 104 -0.54 31.23 -14.19
N GLU A 105 -1.86 31.44 -14.10
CA GLU A 105 -2.48 32.71 -14.46
C GLU A 105 -2.04 33.85 -13.53
N ALA A 106 -1.91 33.58 -12.22
CA ALA A 106 -1.38 34.53 -11.26
C ALA A 106 0.09 34.90 -11.55
N SER A 107 0.89 33.94 -12.03
CA SER A 107 2.27 34.19 -12.45
C SER A 107 2.33 35.09 -13.70
N LYS A 108 1.48 34.85 -14.69
CA LYS A 108 1.40 35.63 -15.94
C LYS A 108 0.94 37.07 -15.68
N ALA A 109 -0.04 37.28 -14.80
CA ALA A 109 -0.53 38.61 -14.44
C ALA A 109 0.53 39.48 -13.74
N LYS A 110 1.49 38.88 -13.02
CA LYS A 110 2.60 39.60 -12.37
C LYS A 110 3.66 40.05 -13.38
N GLU A 111 4.02 39.20 -14.35
CA GLU A 111 4.99 39.56 -15.41
C GLU A 111 4.46 40.72 -16.28
N GLN A 112 3.17 40.68 -16.63
CA GLN A 112 2.56 41.67 -17.52
C GLN A 112 2.50 43.08 -16.90
N ARG A 113 2.31 43.20 -15.58
CA ARG A 113 2.42 44.48 -14.86
C ARG A 113 3.85 45.02 -14.80
N ARG A 114 4.86 44.16 -14.91
CA ARG A 114 6.28 44.55 -14.90
C ARG A 114 6.72 45.07 -16.28
N GLY A 115 6.14 44.52 -17.36
CA GLY A 115 6.38 44.98 -18.74
C GLY A 115 5.72 46.33 -19.08
N ASP A 116 4.62 46.70 -18.40
CA ASP A 116 3.90 47.95 -18.65
C ASP A 116 4.60 49.19 -18.04
N GLN A 117 5.59 49.01 -17.16
CA GLN A 117 6.36 50.11 -16.54
C GLN A 117 7.60 50.54 -17.35
N SER A 118 7.94 49.87 -18.47
CA SER A 118 9.07 50.27 -19.33
C SER A 118 8.72 51.28 -20.43
N GLY A 119 7.52 51.84 -20.44
CA GLY A 119 7.05 52.85 -21.42
C GLY A 119 7.57 54.28 -21.22
N GLY A 120 8.84 54.48 -20.81
CA GLY A 120 9.32 55.80 -20.41
C GLY A 120 10.79 56.09 -20.69
N TRP A 121 11.19 56.19 -21.95
CA TRP A 121 12.34 57.01 -22.36
C TRP A 121 11.86 57.99 -23.43
N ALA A 122 11.26 59.09 -22.98
CA ALA A 122 11.03 60.27 -23.80
C ALA A 122 12.40 60.81 -24.24
N ILE A 123 12.69 60.80 -25.54
CA ILE A 123 13.77 61.59 -26.11
C ILE A 123 13.16 62.89 -26.62
N ILE A 124 13.56 63.97 -25.94
CA ILE A 124 13.25 65.38 -26.21
C ILE A 124 14.21 65.89 -27.29
#